data_AF-A0A2T2T7Z3-F1
#
_entry.id   AF-A0A2T2T7Z3-F1
#
_cell.length_a   1.000
_cell.length_b   1.000
_cell.length_c   1.000
_cell.angle_alpha   90.00
_cell.angle_beta   90.00
_cell.angle_gamma   90.00
#
_symmetry.space_group_name_H-M   'P 1'
#
loop_
_entity.id
_entity.type
_entity.pdbx_description
1 polymer ?
#
loop_
_entity_poly.entity_id
_entity_poly.type
_entity_poly.pdbx_seq_one_letter_code
_entity_poly.pdbx_strand_id
1 'polypeptide(L)'
;LELVPTEATAPAVVERVAQFGRLRLGKGIVVANDVPYFVGNRVGVYGQLRAIRYFTDGDYSIEEIDTLTGTLVGRPKSATFRTADVVGLDVLKDVADNLYEKATNDERREAFQTPDLLDQLVENGRLGAKSGEGFYKKEDGTIKSVDPESLDYEAPAEDDQIDVSRFKQAGDLTARLNALYDDDGRAGRFFRETTLDLLAYSARRIGEITDNPADVDRAIRWGFGWTLGPFQTWDALGFERVLDGMRDEGLDVPEWVEQMQQSGDSSFYHTEGRTREVYVPSESGYVGDPRPSDELSLANVKTDRSNELWTGDEAALLDLGEGVALYEFRSKSNALGQSVMRGLVEVIEQVENDRNLRGLVIGNEGKNFSVGANLGEFGMAAAQGEFDQIADALEGFQTAIQRVRYSEKPVVVAPHQRVLGGGCEMVMACPQPVASAESYIGLVELGVGLIPAGTGTMRLAALADERAPDDHPSHIQPFLRAFFEQVAQADVAESAEQARDMGYLPRNARVVMNDDRRLYAAKEEVLRRSNQGYAPPASHGEITALGRPTRSAFVVALQQYLDGGFITAYDKHLGEKLTWVMTGGALAAPQAVREDYLLDLEREAFLSLLGEEKTQARIRHMLEEGKPLRN
;
A
#
# COMPACT_ATOMS: atom_id res chain seq x y z
N LEU A 1 -0.42 8.23 -16.27
CA LEU A 1 -0.03 9.29 -17.23
C LEU A 1 -0.65 8.92 -18.54
N GLU A 2 -1.53 9.77 -19.05
CA GLU A 2 -2.15 9.57 -20.35
C GLU A 2 -1.31 10.29 -21.41
N LEU A 3 -0.89 9.57 -22.44
CA LEU A 3 -0.16 10.09 -23.58
C LEU A 3 -1.14 10.19 -24.75
N VAL A 4 -1.24 11.39 -25.32
CA VAL A 4 -2.16 11.68 -26.42
C VAL A 4 -1.33 11.98 -27.68
N PRO A 5 -0.94 10.96 -28.46
CA PRO A 5 -0.29 11.18 -29.74
C PRO A 5 -1.30 11.68 -30.78
N THR A 6 -0.88 12.65 -31.59
CA THR A 6 -1.59 12.99 -32.83
C THR A 6 -1.08 12.12 -33.98
N GLU A 7 -1.75 12.11 -35.14
CA GLU A 7 -1.25 11.46 -36.36
C GLU A 7 0.17 11.91 -36.77
N ALA A 8 0.53 13.16 -36.46
CA ALA A 8 1.87 13.71 -36.72
C ALA A 8 2.96 13.25 -35.71
N THR A 9 2.59 12.55 -34.63
CA THR A 9 3.54 12.14 -33.58
C THR A 9 4.21 10.83 -33.97
N ALA A 10 5.54 10.86 -34.14
CA ALA A 10 6.29 9.65 -34.46
C ALA A 10 6.21 8.60 -33.33
N PRO A 11 5.99 7.31 -33.63
CA PRO A 11 5.86 6.26 -32.60
C PRO A 11 7.05 6.19 -31.62
N ALA A 12 8.27 6.39 -32.11
CA ALA A 12 9.48 6.41 -31.28
C ALA A 12 9.49 7.54 -30.23
N VAL A 13 8.78 8.64 -30.47
CA VAL A 13 8.64 9.73 -29.49
C VAL A 13 7.70 9.28 -28.37
N VAL A 14 6.58 8.65 -28.72
CA VAL A 14 5.61 8.09 -27.75
C VAL A 14 6.31 7.07 -26.86
N GLU A 15 7.04 6.13 -27.46
CA GLU A 15 7.79 5.11 -26.72
C GLU A 15 8.82 5.74 -25.77
N ARG A 16 9.58 6.73 -26.22
CA ARG A 16 10.57 7.42 -25.39
C ARG A 16 9.92 8.13 -24.20
N VAL A 17 8.81 8.83 -24.42
CA VAL A 17 8.08 9.54 -23.35
C VAL A 17 7.44 8.54 -22.39
N ALA A 18 6.87 7.44 -22.89
CA ALA A 18 6.33 6.35 -22.09
C ALA A 18 7.42 5.73 -21.20
N GLN A 19 8.59 5.39 -21.76
CA GLN A 19 9.72 4.88 -21.00
C GLN A 19 10.19 5.88 -19.93
N PHE A 20 10.26 7.17 -20.25
CA PHE A 20 10.62 8.20 -19.28
C PHE A 20 9.59 8.30 -18.14
N GLY A 21 8.30 8.41 -18.47
CA GLY A 21 7.21 8.47 -17.49
C GLY A 21 7.22 7.26 -16.56
N ARG A 22 7.45 6.08 -17.11
CA ARG A 22 7.49 4.83 -16.36
C ARG A 22 8.73 4.68 -15.49
N LEU A 23 9.92 4.88 -16.06
CA LEU A 23 11.18 4.56 -15.39
C LEU A 23 11.70 5.70 -14.51
N ARG A 24 11.35 6.95 -14.81
CA ARG A 24 11.87 8.14 -14.12
C ARG A 24 10.82 8.86 -13.30
N LEU A 25 9.59 8.95 -13.78
CA LEU A 25 8.50 9.60 -13.03
C LEU A 25 7.66 8.62 -12.19
N GLY A 26 7.86 7.31 -12.36
CA GLY A 26 7.13 6.29 -11.63
C GLY A 26 5.66 6.16 -12.03
N LYS A 27 5.30 6.60 -13.24
CA LYS A 27 3.90 6.62 -13.70
C LYS A 27 3.58 5.42 -14.58
N GLY A 28 2.43 4.80 -14.34
CA GLY A 28 1.79 3.96 -15.34
C GLY A 28 1.43 4.76 -16.59
N ILE A 29 1.52 4.13 -17.75
CA ILE A 29 1.27 4.77 -19.05
C ILE A 29 -0.03 4.24 -19.64
N VAL A 30 -0.86 5.15 -20.13
CA VAL A 30 -2.05 4.89 -20.94
C VAL A 30 -1.89 5.68 -22.23
N VAL A 31 -2.13 5.06 -23.38
CA VAL A 31 -2.18 5.78 -24.66
C VAL A 31 -3.64 6.06 -24.98
N ALA A 32 -3.96 7.34 -25.10
CA ALA A 32 -5.30 7.84 -25.36
C ALA A 32 -5.36 8.49 -26.73
N ASN A 33 -6.53 8.42 -27.37
CA ASN A 33 -6.77 9.08 -28.65
C ASN A 33 -6.94 10.60 -28.45
N ASP A 34 -6.65 11.39 -29.49
CA ASP A 34 -6.80 12.85 -29.48
C ASP A 34 -8.28 13.27 -29.63
N VAL A 35 -9.06 13.03 -28.58
CA VAL A 35 -10.48 13.34 -28.47
C VAL A 35 -10.74 14.18 -27.21
N PRO A 36 -11.92 14.82 -27.09
CA PRO A 36 -12.22 15.63 -25.92
C PRO A 36 -12.07 14.85 -24.60
N TYR A 37 -11.16 15.35 -23.76
CA TYR A 37 -10.77 14.80 -22.46
C TYR A 37 -10.05 13.45 -22.48
N PHE A 38 -9.34 13.24 -21.37
CA PHE A 38 -8.61 12.03 -21.05
C PHE A 38 -9.54 10.85 -20.74
N VAL A 39 -9.06 9.63 -20.95
CA VAL A 39 -9.78 8.37 -20.74
C VAL A 39 -10.35 8.29 -19.34
N GLY A 40 -9.54 8.61 -18.32
CA GLY A 40 -9.97 8.60 -16.94
C GLY A 40 -11.15 9.53 -16.70
N ASN A 41 -11.07 10.78 -17.15
CA ASN A 41 -12.15 11.76 -16.96
C ASN A 41 -13.41 11.38 -17.73
N ARG A 42 -13.27 10.82 -18.94
CA ARG A 42 -14.41 10.41 -19.75
C ARG A 42 -15.30 9.41 -19.03
N VAL A 43 -14.69 8.40 -18.41
CA VAL A 43 -15.42 7.31 -17.74
C VAL A 43 -15.70 7.63 -16.27
N GLY A 44 -14.74 8.23 -15.56
CA GLY A 44 -14.86 8.50 -14.13
C GLY A 44 -15.85 9.61 -13.81
N VAL A 45 -15.82 10.72 -14.58
CA VAL A 45 -16.79 11.82 -14.40
C VAL A 45 -18.19 11.37 -14.83
N TYR A 46 -18.31 10.54 -15.87
CA TYR A 46 -19.58 9.92 -16.23
C TYR A 46 -20.18 9.17 -15.03
N GLY A 47 -19.44 8.22 -14.44
CA GLY A 47 -19.90 7.47 -13.28
C GLY A 47 -20.24 8.35 -12.07
N GLN A 48 -19.45 9.41 -11.83
CA GLN A 48 -19.68 10.34 -10.72
C GLN A 48 -20.98 11.15 -10.90
N LEU A 49 -21.20 11.73 -12.09
CA LEU A 49 -22.42 12.51 -12.37
C LEU A 49 -23.67 11.63 -12.38
N ARG A 50 -23.58 10.39 -12.89
CA ARG A 50 -24.70 9.44 -12.80
C ARG A 50 -25.08 9.18 -11.35
N ALA A 51 -24.11 8.96 -10.46
CA ALA A 51 -24.39 8.78 -9.03
C ALA A 51 -24.98 10.04 -8.38
N ILE A 52 -24.48 11.24 -8.70
CA ILE A 52 -25.04 12.49 -8.18
C ILE A 52 -26.50 12.70 -8.61
N ARG A 53 -26.89 12.26 -9.82
CA ARG A 53 -28.28 12.39 -10.28
C ARG A 53 -29.27 11.59 -9.43
N TYR A 54 -28.90 10.39 -8.97
CA TYR A 54 -29.74 9.63 -8.03
C TYR A 54 -30.05 10.39 -6.73
N PHE A 55 -29.15 11.29 -6.31
CA PHE A 55 -29.44 12.16 -5.19
C PHE A 55 -30.38 13.30 -5.57
N THR A 56 -30.11 14.00 -6.68
CA THR A 56 -30.94 15.14 -7.09
C THR A 56 -32.34 14.75 -7.57
N ASP A 57 -32.52 13.50 -8.02
CA ASP A 57 -33.83 12.94 -8.38
C ASP A 57 -34.65 12.53 -7.14
N GLY A 58 -34.06 12.63 -5.93
CA GLY A 58 -34.68 12.26 -4.65
C GLY A 58 -34.72 10.76 -4.39
N ASP A 59 -33.98 9.97 -5.18
CA ASP A 59 -34.01 8.52 -5.10
C ASP A 59 -33.12 7.98 -3.97
N TYR A 60 -32.00 8.64 -3.63
CA TYR A 60 -31.03 8.23 -2.60
C TYR A 60 -30.43 9.42 -1.85
N SER A 61 -30.00 9.24 -0.60
CA SER A 61 -29.24 10.27 0.13
C SER A 61 -27.75 10.28 -0.26
N ILE A 62 -27.06 11.36 0.10
CA ILE A 62 -25.60 11.50 -0.08
C ILE A 62 -24.86 10.37 0.65
N GLU A 63 -25.27 10.03 1.87
CA GLU A 63 -24.67 9.01 2.72
C GLU A 63 -24.87 7.59 2.17
N GLU A 64 -26.05 7.30 1.64
CA GLU A 64 -26.33 6.03 0.95
C GLU A 64 -25.39 5.86 -0.24
N ILE A 65 -25.29 6.87 -1.10
CA ILE A 65 -24.46 6.83 -2.30
C ILE A 65 -22.99 6.71 -1.94
N ASP A 66 -22.47 7.50 -1.00
CA ASP A 66 -21.05 7.40 -0.61
C ASP A 66 -20.72 6.06 0.06
N THR A 67 -21.69 5.46 0.76
CA THR A 67 -21.56 4.09 1.29
C THR A 67 -21.47 3.05 0.16
N LEU A 68 -22.32 3.16 -0.86
CA LEU A 68 -22.41 2.20 -1.97
C LEU A 68 -21.33 2.40 -3.05
N THR A 69 -20.76 3.60 -3.15
CA THR A 69 -19.72 3.95 -4.15
C THR A 69 -18.32 4.07 -3.56
N GLY A 70 -18.14 3.79 -2.27
CA GLY A 70 -16.83 3.82 -1.59
C GLY A 70 -16.12 2.46 -1.55
N THR A 71 -15.47 2.17 -0.42
CA THR A 71 -14.65 0.96 -0.21
C THR A 71 -15.42 -0.36 -0.34
N LEU A 72 -16.76 -0.33 -0.27
CA LEU A 72 -17.60 -1.49 -0.43
C LEU A 72 -17.40 -2.15 -1.80
N VAL A 73 -17.33 -1.32 -2.85
CA VAL A 73 -17.14 -1.70 -4.25
C VAL A 73 -15.69 -1.50 -4.72
N GLY A 74 -14.75 -1.37 -3.79
CA GLY A 74 -13.32 -1.24 -4.13
C GLY A 74 -12.93 0.14 -4.66
N ARG A 75 -13.62 1.20 -4.26
CA ARG A 75 -13.27 2.60 -4.59
C ARG A 75 -12.68 3.33 -3.36
N PRO A 76 -12.06 4.51 -3.52
CA PRO A 76 -11.50 5.27 -2.41
C PRO A 76 -12.51 5.58 -1.29
N LYS A 77 -12.02 5.83 -0.08
CA LYS A 77 -12.87 6.23 1.07
C LYS A 77 -13.61 7.56 0.88
N SER A 78 -13.19 8.37 -0.09
CA SER A 78 -13.86 9.60 -0.48
C SER A 78 -15.07 9.37 -1.37
N ALA A 79 -15.31 8.14 -1.86
CA ALA A 79 -16.50 7.75 -2.60
C ALA A 79 -16.89 8.77 -3.71
N THR A 80 -18.15 9.17 -3.82
CA THR A 80 -18.64 10.04 -4.91
C THR A 80 -18.63 11.51 -4.49
N PHE A 81 -19.40 11.86 -3.46
CA PHE A 81 -19.63 13.24 -3.04
C PHE A 81 -18.41 13.81 -2.32
N ARG A 82 -17.80 13.05 -1.40
CA ARG A 82 -16.58 13.52 -0.74
C ARG A 82 -15.41 13.65 -1.71
N THR A 83 -15.35 12.86 -2.79
CA THR A 83 -14.37 13.07 -3.87
C THR A 83 -14.64 14.38 -4.60
N ALA A 84 -15.90 14.69 -4.93
CA ALA A 84 -16.26 15.96 -5.56
C ALA A 84 -15.85 17.15 -4.67
N ASP A 85 -16.09 17.08 -3.35
CA ASP A 85 -15.69 18.14 -2.42
C ASP A 85 -14.16 18.28 -2.29
N VAL A 86 -13.42 17.17 -2.32
CA VAL A 86 -11.94 17.20 -2.22
C VAL A 86 -11.30 17.77 -3.48
N VAL A 87 -11.81 17.41 -4.66
CA VAL A 87 -11.33 17.92 -5.95
C VAL A 87 -11.75 19.38 -6.15
N GLY A 88 -12.98 19.71 -5.79
CA GLY A 88 -13.62 21.00 -5.97
C GLY A 88 -14.82 20.92 -6.90
N LEU A 89 -15.96 21.48 -6.47
CA LEU A 89 -17.21 21.43 -7.23
C LEU A 89 -17.17 22.24 -8.53
N ASP A 90 -16.44 23.36 -8.52
CA ASP A 90 -16.15 24.16 -9.71
C ASP A 90 -15.33 23.38 -10.73
N VAL A 91 -14.33 22.61 -10.28
CA VAL A 91 -13.51 21.77 -11.17
C VAL A 91 -14.34 20.65 -11.78
N LEU A 92 -15.20 20.00 -10.98
CA LEU A 92 -16.11 18.97 -11.48
C LEU A 92 -17.06 19.57 -12.53
N LYS A 93 -17.67 20.73 -12.24
CA LYS A 93 -18.55 21.45 -13.16
C LYS A 93 -17.82 21.83 -14.45
N ASP A 94 -16.64 22.44 -14.36
CA ASP A 94 -15.86 22.84 -15.53
C ASP A 94 -15.55 21.65 -16.46
N VAL A 95 -15.18 20.50 -15.87
CA VAL A 95 -14.92 19.28 -16.64
C VAL A 95 -16.20 18.76 -17.29
N ALA A 96 -17.31 18.70 -16.54
CA ALA A 96 -18.61 18.26 -17.01
C ALA A 96 -19.15 19.13 -18.15
N ASP A 97 -19.14 20.45 -17.99
CA ASP A 97 -19.61 21.42 -18.98
C ASP A 97 -18.81 21.31 -20.28
N ASN A 98 -17.49 21.25 -20.19
CA ASN A 98 -16.65 21.12 -21.38
C ASN A 98 -16.82 19.74 -22.04
N LEU A 99 -17.04 18.66 -21.28
CA LEU A 99 -17.37 17.34 -21.82
C LEU A 99 -18.68 17.42 -22.58
N TYR A 100 -19.70 18.02 -21.97
CA TYR A 100 -20.97 18.29 -22.62
C TYR A 100 -20.75 19.14 -23.88
N GLU A 101 -19.99 20.23 -23.87
CA GLU A 101 -19.79 21.08 -25.04
C GLU A 101 -19.06 20.37 -26.19
N LYS A 102 -18.02 19.59 -25.88
CA LYS A 102 -17.07 19.09 -26.89
C LYS A 102 -17.34 17.67 -27.35
N ALA A 103 -17.95 16.80 -26.54
CA ALA A 103 -18.26 15.42 -26.90
C ALA A 103 -19.52 15.31 -27.75
N THR A 104 -19.58 16.02 -28.88
CA THR A 104 -20.80 16.16 -29.68
C THR A 104 -21.29 14.87 -30.33
N ASN A 105 -20.42 13.86 -30.46
CA ASN A 105 -20.73 12.56 -31.07
C ASN A 105 -21.04 11.47 -30.03
N ASP A 106 -20.99 11.80 -28.73
CA ASP A 106 -21.30 10.86 -27.66
C ASP A 106 -22.82 10.72 -27.49
N GLU A 107 -23.34 9.51 -27.67
CA GLU A 107 -24.77 9.19 -27.53
C GLU A 107 -25.29 9.40 -26.10
N ARG A 108 -24.41 9.37 -25.11
CA ARG A 108 -24.70 9.63 -23.70
C ARG A 108 -24.25 11.02 -23.25
N ARG A 109 -23.97 11.94 -24.19
CA ARG A 109 -23.54 13.33 -23.91
C ARG A 109 -24.39 14.04 -22.86
N GLU A 110 -25.71 13.86 -22.88
CA GLU A 110 -26.65 14.50 -21.93
C GLU A 110 -26.36 14.12 -20.46
N ALA A 111 -25.71 12.98 -20.20
CA ALA A 111 -25.31 12.60 -18.84
C ALA A 111 -24.28 13.55 -18.22
N PHE A 112 -23.56 14.33 -19.03
CA PHE A 112 -22.57 15.30 -18.57
C PHE A 112 -23.17 16.65 -18.17
N GLN A 113 -24.45 16.90 -18.40
CA GLN A 113 -25.08 18.09 -17.84
C GLN A 113 -25.05 18.03 -16.31
N THR A 114 -24.62 19.11 -15.69
CA THR A 114 -24.60 19.23 -14.24
C THR A 114 -26.03 19.39 -13.71
N PRO A 115 -26.37 18.78 -12.56
CA PRO A 115 -27.64 19.07 -11.90
C PRO A 115 -27.67 20.50 -11.37
N ASP A 116 -28.86 21.12 -11.34
CA ASP A 116 -29.06 22.50 -10.84
C ASP A 116 -28.44 22.75 -9.46
N LEU A 117 -28.47 21.74 -8.58
CA LEU A 117 -27.84 21.82 -7.26
C LEU A 117 -26.34 22.13 -7.35
N LEU A 118 -25.62 21.47 -8.25
CA LEU A 118 -24.17 21.68 -8.41
C LEU A 118 -23.89 23.11 -8.87
N ASP A 119 -24.71 23.62 -9.79
CA ASP A 119 -24.62 25.00 -10.28
C ASP A 119 -24.85 26.00 -9.14
N GLN A 120 -25.90 25.80 -8.34
CA GLN A 120 -26.20 26.64 -7.19
C GLN A 120 -25.09 26.63 -6.14
N LEU A 121 -24.48 25.47 -5.86
CA LEU A 121 -23.36 25.38 -4.91
C LEU A 121 -22.14 26.17 -5.41
N VAL A 122 -21.80 26.05 -6.69
CA VAL A 122 -20.68 26.77 -7.30
C VAL A 122 -20.92 28.27 -7.32
N GLU A 123 -22.11 28.72 -7.73
CA GLU A 123 -22.49 30.14 -7.75
C GLU A 123 -22.47 30.78 -6.36
N ASN A 124 -22.83 30.01 -5.32
CA ASN A 124 -22.76 30.46 -3.93
C ASN A 124 -21.36 30.35 -3.30
N GLY A 125 -20.33 29.95 -4.07
CA GLY A 125 -18.96 29.82 -3.58
C GLY A 125 -18.72 28.63 -2.64
N ARG A 126 -19.63 27.65 -2.63
CA ARG A 126 -19.54 26.42 -1.83
C ARG A 126 -18.83 25.33 -2.63
N LEU A 127 -17.52 25.47 -2.72
CA LEU A 127 -16.65 24.70 -3.62
C LEU A 127 -16.08 23.40 -3.01
N GLY A 128 -16.56 22.95 -1.85
CA GLY A 128 -16.07 21.77 -1.15
C GLY A 128 -14.97 22.07 -0.12
N ALA A 129 -14.00 21.17 0.00
CA ALA A 129 -12.98 21.19 1.06
C ALA A 129 -12.14 22.47 1.08
N LYS A 130 -11.93 23.10 -0.09
CA LYS A 130 -11.14 24.34 -0.21
C LYS A 130 -11.87 25.60 0.29
N SER A 131 -13.20 25.60 0.27
CA SER A 131 -14.05 26.67 0.83
C SER A 131 -14.57 26.34 2.23
N GLY A 132 -14.44 25.08 2.67
CA GLY A 132 -14.94 24.58 3.95
C GLY A 132 -16.40 24.09 3.91
N GLU A 133 -17.08 24.28 2.78
CA GLU A 133 -18.46 23.84 2.53
C GLU A 133 -18.67 23.51 1.05
N GLY A 134 -19.36 22.41 0.77
CA GLY A 134 -19.75 21.88 -0.55
C GLY A 134 -20.95 20.96 -0.42
N PHE A 135 -20.87 19.71 -0.88
CA PHE A 135 -21.88 18.70 -0.53
C PHE A 135 -21.86 18.38 0.96
N TYR A 136 -20.69 18.46 1.59
CA TYR A 136 -20.52 18.36 3.03
C TYR A 136 -20.08 19.69 3.64
N LYS A 137 -20.43 19.88 4.91
CA LYS A 137 -19.91 20.93 5.78
C LYS A 137 -19.57 20.38 7.14
N LYS A 138 -18.43 20.79 7.71
CA LYS A 138 -18.04 20.40 9.06
C LYS A 138 -18.34 21.53 10.04
N GLU A 139 -19.27 21.30 10.97
CA GLU A 139 -19.65 22.24 12.03
C GLU A 139 -19.55 21.55 13.39
N ASP A 140 -18.86 22.19 14.36
CA ASP A 140 -18.69 21.70 15.73
C ASP A 140 -18.18 20.24 15.85
N GLY A 141 -17.38 19.80 14.87
CA GLY A 141 -16.84 18.43 14.81
C GLY A 141 -17.74 17.43 14.10
N THR A 142 -18.99 17.78 13.81
CA THR A 142 -19.98 16.98 13.09
C THR A 142 -19.89 17.26 11.59
N ILE A 143 -19.99 16.21 10.77
CA ILE A 143 -20.11 16.34 9.31
C ILE A 143 -21.60 16.34 8.98
N LYS A 144 -22.03 17.36 8.25
CA LYS A 144 -23.40 17.56 7.77
C LYS A 144 -23.42 17.52 6.24
N SER A 145 -24.52 17.07 5.66
CA SER A 145 -24.76 17.04 4.21
C SER A 145 -25.73 18.13 3.79
N VAL A 146 -25.62 18.58 2.54
CA VAL A 146 -26.49 19.61 1.97
C VAL A 146 -27.86 19.03 1.64
N ASP A 147 -28.92 19.75 1.99
CA ASP A 147 -30.28 19.50 1.51
C ASP A 147 -30.45 20.11 0.11
N PRO A 148 -30.89 19.32 -0.90
CA PRO A 148 -30.92 19.77 -2.30
C PRO A 148 -31.97 20.84 -2.58
N GLU A 149 -32.97 21.04 -1.72
CA GLU A 149 -34.05 22.02 -1.92
C GLU A 149 -33.76 23.36 -1.24
N SER A 150 -33.35 23.32 0.03
CA SER A 150 -33.10 24.50 0.88
C SER A 150 -31.67 25.02 0.78
N LEU A 151 -30.73 24.17 0.39
CA LEU A 151 -29.28 24.38 0.50
C LEU A 151 -28.79 24.56 1.94
N ASP A 152 -29.58 24.18 2.95
CA ASP A 152 -29.10 24.13 4.34
C ASP A 152 -28.32 22.83 4.59
N TYR A 153 -27.59 22.77 5.71
CA TYR A 153 -26.79 21.61 6.09
C TYR A 153 -27.41 20.89 7.28
N GLU A 154 -27.71 19.60 7.08
CA GLU A 154 -28.35 18.75 8.08
C GLU A 154 -27.44 17.61 8.53
N ALA A 155 -27.60 17.16 9.77
CA ALA A 155 -26.89 15.97 10.22
C ALA A 155 -27.56 14.74 9.57
N PRO A 156 -26.79 13.71 9.18
CA PRO A 156 -27.37 12.51 8.60
C PRO A 156 -28.44 11.90 9.50
N ALA A 157 -29.61 11.61 8.96
CA ALA A 157 -30.65 10.88 9.64
C ALA A 157 -30.26 9.39 9.80
N GLU A 158 -30.88 8.69 10.76
CA GLU A 158 -30.68 7.23 10.88
C GLU A 158 -31.14 6.49 9.61
N ASP A 159 -32.18 6.99 8.95
CA ASP A 159 -32.73 6.43 7.71
C ASP A 159 -31.81 6.67 6.49
N ASP A 160 -30.82 7.56 6.58
CA ASP A 160 -29.82 7.80 5.53
C ASP A 160 -28.74 6.72 5.46
N GLN A 161 -28.85 5.67 6.28
CA GLN A 161 -27.89 4.56 6.32
C GLN A 161 -28.48 3.28 5.75
N ILE A 162 -27.90 2.79 4.66
CA ILE A 162 -28.16 1.43 4.17
C ILE A 162 -27.30 0.42 4.95
N ASP A 163 -27.94 -0.63 5.48
CA ASP A 163 -27.22 -1.76 6.07
C ASP A 163 -26.45 -2.55 5.00
N VAL A 164 -25.12 -2.38 5.02
CA VAL A 164 -24.18 -3.08 4.13
C VAL A 164 -23.38 -4.17 4.84
N SER A 165 -23.76 -4.54 6.07
CA SER A 165 -23.01 -5.48 6.91
C SER A 165 -22.85 -6.85 6.24
N ARG A 166 -23.93 -7.40 5.65
CA ARG A 166 -23.90 -8.68 4.92
C ARG A 166 -22.93 -8.66 3.74
N PHE A 167 -22.85 -7.55 3.01
CA PHE A 167 -21.94 -7.42 1.88
C PHE A 167 -20.50 -7.40 2.37
N LYS A 168 -20.20 -6.65 3.43
CA LYS A 168 -18.85 -6.65 4.03
C LYS A 168 -18.40 -8.03 4.52
N GLN A 169 -19.34 -8.92 4.85
CA GLN A 169 -19.07 -10.30 5.28
C GLN A 169 -18.90 -11.29 4.10
N ALA A 170 -19.21 -10.90 2.87
CA ALA A 170 -19.15 -11.80 1.70
C ALA A 170 -17.72 -12.25 1.33
N GLY A 171 -16.69 -11.56 1.81
CA GLY A 171 -15.28 -11.93 1.61
C GLY A 171 -14.52 -10.91 0.77
N ASP A 172 -13.80 -11.40 -0.25
CA ASP A 172 -12.98 -10.56 -1.13
C ASP A 172 -13.81 -9.59 -1.98
N LEU A 173 -13.15 -8.71 -2.74
CA LEU A 173 -13.86 -7.73 -3.55
C LEU A 173 -14.83 -8.38 -4.55
N THR A 174 -14.41 -9.43 -5.26
CA THR A 174 -15.25 -10.12 -6.25
C THR A 174 -16.51 -10.70 -5.59
N ALA A 175 -16.38 -11.36 -4.44
CA ALA A 175 -17.52 -11.89 -3.71
C ALA A 175 -18.47 -10.78 -3.23
N ARG A 176 -17.93 -9.63 -2.79
CA ARG A 176 -18.73 -8.45 -2.41
C ARG A 176 -19.51 -7.85 -3.58
N LEU A 177 -18.87 -7.71 -4.75
CA LEU A 177 -19.53 -7.20 -5.96
C LEU A 177 -20.65 -8.13 -6.42
N ASN A 178 -20.41 -9.45 -6.39
CA ASN A 178 -21.45 -10.43 -6.71
C ASN A 178 -22.62 -10.38 -5.71
N ALA A 179 -22.33 -10.30 -4.41
CA ALA A 179 -23.38 -10.19 -3.39
C ALA A 179 -24.24 -8.91 -3.52
N LEU A 180 -23.64 -7.79 -3.95
CA LEU A 180 -24.39 -6.57 -4.29
C LEU A 180 -25.23 -6.75 -5.55
N TYR A 181 -24.68 -7.37 -6.59
CA TYR A 181 -25.40 -7.62 -7.82
C TYR A 181 -26.62 -8.53 -7.61
N ASP A 182 -26.49 -9.56 -6.76
CA ASP A 182 -27.56 -10.50 -6.39
C ASP A 182 -28.62 -9.92 -5.45
N ASP A 183 -28.45 -8.69 -4.97
CA ASP A 183 -29.35 -8.12 -3.98
C ASP A 183 -30.62 -7.52 -4.61
N ASP A 184 -31.78 -8.11 -4.32
CA ASP A 184 -33.09 -7.55 -4.75
C ASP A 184 -33.46 -6.25 -4.01
N GLY A 185 -32.71 -5.90 -2.97
CA GLY A 185 -32.91 -4.68 -2.19
C GLY A 185 -32.43 -3.40 -2.89
N ARG A 186 -32.59 -2.30 -2.15
CA ARG A 186 -32.22 -0.94 -2.56
C ARG A 186 -30.72 -0.80 -2.89
N ALA A 187 -29.85 -1.45 -2.13
CA ALA A 187 -28.41 -1.46 -2.37
C ALA A 187 -28.06 -2.12 -3.71
N GLY A 188 -28.63 -3.30 -3.97
CA GLY A 188 -28.39 -4.00 -5.22
C GLY A 188 -29.02 -3.32 -6.43
N ARG A 189 -30.19 -2.70 -6.28
CA ARG A 189 -30.79 -1.87 -7.35
C ARG A 189 -29.84 -0.75 -7.77
N PHE A 190 -29.41 0.10 -6.82
CA PHE A 190 -28.45 1.17 -7.12
C PHE A 190 -27.18 0.63 -7.77
N PHE A 191 -26.62 -0.45 -7.20
CA PHE A 191 -25.39 -1.04 -7.70
C PHE A 191 -25.55 -1.56 -9.14
N ARG A 192 -26.61 -2.29 -9.45
CA ARG A 192 -26.88 -2.81 -10.81
C ARG A 192 -27.08 -1.66 -11.79
N GLU A 193 -28.00 -0.74 -11.53
CA GLU A 193 -28.33 0.33 -12.48
C GLU A 193 -27.09 1.20 -12.78
N THR A 194 -26.34 1.61 -11.75
CA THR A 194 -25.15 2.46 -11.94
C THR A 194 -23.97 1.71 -12.55
N THR A 195 -23.77 0.43 -12.20
CA THR A 195 -22.64 -0.36 -12.72
C THR A 195 -22.90 -0.76 -14.17
N LEU A 196 -24.08 -1.28 -14.49
CA LEU A 196 -24.42 -1.69 -15.86
C LEU A 196 -24.36 -0.50 -16.83
N ASP A 197 -24.87 0.67 -16.44
CA ASP A 197 -24.79 1.88 -17.27
C ASP A 197 -23.33 2.33 -17.49
N LEU A 198 -22.50 2.31 -16.44
CA LEU A 198 -21.08 2.63 -16.56
C LEU A 198 -20.32 1.65 -17.46
N LEU A 199 -20.59 0.34 -17.33
CA LEU A 199 -19.94 -0.69 -18.13
C LEU A 199 -20.32 -0.58 -19.60
N ALA A 200 -21.61 -0.36 -19.88
CA ALA A 200 -22.13 -0.16 -21.23
C ALA A 200 -21.55 1.12 -21.87
N TYR A 201 -21.43 2.21 -21.11
CA TYR A 201 -20.75 3.43 -21.54
C TYR A 201 -19.28 3.16 -21.84
N SER A 202 -18.57 2.51 -20.92
CA SER A 202 -17.13 2.22 -21.07
C SER A 202 -16.83 1.40 -22.32
N ALA A 203 -17.66 0.38 -22.63
CA ALA A 203 -17.51 -0.43 -23.83
C ALA A 203 -17.69 0.39 -25.12
N ARG A 204 -18.66 1.32 -25.17
CA ARG A 204 -18.90 2.18 -26.34
C ARG A 204 -17.77 3.17 -26.59
N ARG A 205 -16.99 3.50 -25.57
CA ARG A 205 -15.85 4.41 -25.71
C ARG A 205 -14.60 3.75 -26.32
N ILE A 206 -14.57 2.41 -26.41
CA ILE A 206 -13.47 1.69 -27.07
C ILE A 206 -13.50 1.98 -28.58
N GLY A 207 -12.35 2.32 -29.14
CA GLY A 207 -12.17 2.83 -30.50
C GLY A 207 -12.38 4.35 -30.63
N GLU A 208 -13.04 5.00 -29.66
CA GLU A 208 -13.16 6.47 -29.60
C GLU A 208 -12.04 7.07 -28.77
N ILE A 209 -11.97 6.72 -27.47
CA ILE A 209 -11.03 7.35 -26.53
C ILE A 209 -9.72 6.57 -26.36
N THR A 210 -9.76 5.27 -26.64
CA THR A 210 -8.60 4.37 -26.72
C THR A 210 -9.05 3.07 -27.41
N ASP A 211 -8.14 2.36 -28.07
CA ASP A 211 -8.44 1.10 -28.73
C ASP A 211 -8.40 -0.10 -27.77
N ASN A 212 -7.74 0.04 -26.61
CA ASN A 212 -7.48 -1.07 -25.70
C ASN A 212 -8.32 -0.96 -24.41
N PRO A 213 -9.21 -1.93 -24.12
CA PRO A 213 -9.97 -1.97 -22.87
C PRO A 213 -9.10 -1.89 -21.59
N ALA A 214 -7.89 -2.45 -21.62
CA ALA A 214 -6.96 -2.38 -20.49
C ALA A 214 -6.50 -0.96 -20.16
N ASP A 215 -6.48 -0.05 -21.14
CA ASP A 215 -6.14 1.35 -20.92
C ASP A 215 -7.22 2.11 -20.17
N VAL A 216 -8.50 1.78 -20.43
CA VAL A 216 -9.63 2.32 -19.64
C VAL A 216 -9.53 1.85 -18.19
N ASP A 217 -9.29 0.56 -17.97
CA ASP A 217 -9.15 0.02 -16.63
C ASP A 217 -7.98 0.65 -15.88
N ARG A 218 -6.82 0.80 -16.53
CA ARG A 218 -5.65 1.48 -15.98
C ARG A 218 -5.94 2.94 -15.64
N ALA A 219 -6.56 3.69 -16.55
CA ALA A 219 -6.88 5.09 -16.35
C ALA A 219 -7.81 5.29 -15.14
N ILE A 220 -8.82 4.44 -14.98
CA ILE A 220 -9.74 4.49 -13.84
C ILE A 220 -9.06 4.05 -12.53
N ARG A 221 -8.29 2.97 -12.55
CA ARG A 221 -7.59 2.50 -11.34
C ARG A 221 -6.57 3.50 -10.83
N TRP A 222 -5.77 4.08 -11.73
CA TRP A 222 -4.71 5.01 -11.37
C TRP A 222 -5.21 6.44 -11.17
N GLY A 223 -6.17 6.89 -11.98
CA GLY A 223 -6.70 8.25 -11.94
C GLY A 223 -7.75 8.45 -10.85
N PHE A 224 -8.66 7.49 -10.68
CA PHE A 224 -9.78 7.55 -9.72
C PHE A 224 -9.57 6.64 -8.50
N GLY A 225 -8.47 5.89 -8.44
CA GLY A 225 -8.10 5.08 -7.28
C GLY A 225 -8.96 3.83 -7.09
N TRP A 226 -9.61 3.33 -8.15
CA TRP A 226 -10.43 2.12 -8.07
C TRP A 226 -9.53 0.87 -8.02
N THR A 227 -9.98 -0.18 -7.33
CA THR A 227 -9.27 -1.46 -7.30
C THR A 227 -9.37 -2.19 -8.63
N LEU A 228 -10.58 -2.26 -9.21
CA LEU A 228 -10.88 -2.84 -10.51
C LEU A 228 -11.36 -1.74 -11.45
N GLY A 229 -10.90 -1.77 -12.71
CA GLY A 229 -11.45 -0.94 -13.76
C GLY A 229 -12.81 -1.48 -14.27
N PRO A 230 -13.49 -0.76 -15.19
CA PRO A 230 -14.74 -1.22 -15.79
C PRO A 230 -14.70 -2.66 -16.33
N PHE A 231 -13.78 -3.01 -17.22
CA PHE A 231 -13.75 -4.33 -17.86
C PHE A 231 -13.35 -5.44 -16.89
N GLN A 232 -12.44 -5.14 -15.96
CA GLN A 232 -12.14 -6.03 -14.83
C GLN A 232 -13.36 -6.25 -13.91
N THR A 233 -14.17 -5.21 -13.69
CA THR A 233 -15.41 -5.32 -12.90
C THR A 233 -16.44 -6.17 -13.62
N TRP A 234 -16.55 -6.01 -14.95
CA TRP A 234 -17.39 -6.85 -15.80
C TRP A 234 -16.98 -8.32 -15.70
N ASP A 235 -15.69 -8.63 -15.85
CA ASP A 235 -15.18 -10.00 -15.70
C ASP A 235 -15.43 -10.56 -14.29
N ALA A 236 -15.27 -9.76 -13.25
CA ALA A 236 -15.51 -10.18 -11.86
C ALA A 236 -16.99 -10.51 -11.57
N LEU A 237 -17.92 -9.83 -12.24
CA LEU A 237 -19.35 -10.11 -12.16
C LEU A 237 -19.80 -11.26 -13.09
N GLY A 238 -19.01 -11.54 -14.13
CA GLY A 238 -19.28 -12.53 -15.15
C GLY A 238 -19.83 -11.91 -16.44
N PHE A 239 -19.16 -12.18 -17.56
CA PHE A 239 -19.45 -11.57 -18.86
C PHE A 239 -20.91 -11.69 -19.31
N GLU A 240 -21.42 -12.92 -19.38
CA GLU A 240 -22.80 -13.22 -19.80
C GLU A 240 -23.83 -12.60 -18.86
N ARG A 241 -23.59 -12.70 -17.54
CA ARG A 241 -24.50 -12.18 -16.52
C ARG A 241 -24.69 -10.66 -16.64
N VAL A 242 -23.59 -9.95 -16.87
CA VAL A 242 -23.63 -8.50 -17.06
C VAL A 242 -24.29 -8.15 -18.39
N LEU A 243 -24.01 -8.90 -19.45
CA LEU A 243 -24.63 -8.68 -20.77
C LEU A 243 -26.16 -8.88 -20.73
N ASP A 244 -26.63 -9.92 -20.04
CA ASP A 244 -28.06 -10.15 -19.80
C ASP A 244 -28.66 -9.03 -18.94
N GLY A 245 -27.97 -8.60 -17.89
CA GLY A 245 -28.40 -7.44 -17.09
C GLY A 245 -28.53 -6.16 -17.90
N MET A 246 -27.60 -5.88 -18.83
CA MET A 246 -27.69 -4.73 -19.74
C MET A 246 -28.92 -4.84 -20.65
N ARG A 247 -29.22 -6.03 -21.18
CA ARG A 247 -30.41 -6.28 -22.01
C ARG A 247 -31.69 -6.05 -21.22
N ASP A 248 -31.76 -6.52 -19.97
CA ASP A 248 -32.91 -6.36 -19.09
C ASP A 248 -33.18 -4.88 -18.76
N GLU A 249 -32.12 -4.08 -18.57
CA GLU A 249 -32.19 -2.63 -18.33
C GLU A 249 -32.36 -1.82 -19.63
N GLY A 250 -32.43 -2.46 -20.80
CA GLY A 250 -32.57 -1.78 -22.08
C GLY A 250 -31.35 -0.93 -22.48
N LEU A 251 -30.16 -1.31 -22.03
CA LEU A 251 -28.90 -0.68 -22.37
C LEU A 251 -28.30 -1.37 -23.59
N ASP A 252 -28.14 -0.65 -24.72
CA ASP A 252 -27.43 -1.28 -25.84
C ASP A 252 -25.95 -1.49 -25.48
N VAL A 253 -25.29 -2.36 -26.23
CA VAL A 253 -23.88 -2.68 -26.10
C VAL A 253 -23.25 -2.57 -27.49
N PRO A 254 -22.00 -2.09 -27.65
CA PRO A 254 -21.42 -1.96 -28.97
C PRO A 254 -21.22 -3.32 -29.65
N GLU A 255 -21.29 -3.31 -30.98
CA GLU A 255 -21.23 -4.50 -31.84
C GLU A 255 -20.04 -5.41 -31.53
N TRP A 256 -18.88 -4.86 -31.17
CA TRP A 256 -17.69 -5.65 -30.87
C TRP A 256 -17.86 -6.58 -29.66
N VAL A 257 -18.66 -6.21 -28.66
CA VAL A 257 -18.95 -7.09 -27.51
C VAL A 257 -19.88 -8.22 -27.93
N GLU A 258 -20.84 -7.93 -28.82
CA GLU A 258 -21.72 -8.96 -29.38
C GLU A 258 -20.92 -9.94 -30.25
N GLN A 259 -19.97 -9.45 -31.04
CA GLN A 259 -19.05 -10.27 -31.83
C GLN A 259 -18.18 -11.16 -30.93
N MET A 260 -17.70 -10.61 -29.82
CA MET A 260 -16.95 -11.34 -28.79
C MET A 260 -17.79 -12.46 -28.15
N GLN A 261 -19.07 -12.19 -27.83
CA GLN A 261 -20.00 -13.25 -27.39
C GLN A 261 -20.19 -14.33 -28.47
N GLN A 262 -20.34 -13.92 -29.73
CA GLN A 262 -20.55 -14.83 -30.87
C GLN A 262 -19.32 -15.69 -31.20
N SER A 263 -18.10 -15.21 -30.93
CA SER A 263 -16.87 -16.00 -31.05
C SER A 263 -16.70 -17.02 -29.92
N GLY A 264 -17.58 -16.99 -28.91
CA GLY A 264 -17.52 -17.87 -27.74
C GLY A 264 -16.61 -17.36 -26.63
N ASP A 265 -16.14 -16.11 -26.74
CA ASP A 265 -15.35 -15.46 -25.71
C ASP A 265 -16.26 -14.94 -24.58
N SER A 266 -15.80 -15.07 -23.34
CA SER A 266 -16.61 -14.80 -22.13
C SER A 266 -15.82 -14.05 -21.05
N SER A 267 -14.73 -13.40 -21.43
CA SER A 267 -13.92 -12.57 -20.53
C SER A 267 -13.07 -11.59 -21.34
N PHE A 268 -12.89 -10.37 -20.86
CA PHE A 268 -11.99 -9.41 -21.52
C PHE A 268 -10.51 -9.76 -21.31
N TYR A 269 -10.20 -10.56 -20.29
CA TYR A 269 -8.83 -10.88 -19.92
C TYR A 269 -8.59 -12.38 -19.76
N HIS A 270 -7.61 -12.89 -20.50
CA HIS A 270 -7.09 -14.24 -20.30
C HIS A 270 -5.71 -14.20 -19.66
N THR A 271 -5.36 -15.26 -18.94
CA THR A 271 -3.99 -15.45 -18.43
C THR A 271 -3.47 -16.78 -18.96
N GLU A 272 -2.50 -16.72 -19.86
CA GLU A 272 -1.79 -17.89 -20.35
C GLU A 272 -0.37 -17.89 -19.75
N GLY A 273 -0.11 -18.85 -18.86
CA GLY A 273 1.12 -18.90 -18.07
C GLY A 273 1.28 -17.66 -17.18
N ARG A 274 2.32 -16.84 -17.44
CA ARG A 274 2.60 -15.59 -16.72
C ARG A 274 2.19 -14.33 -17.48
N THR A 275 1.65 -14.50 -18.69
CA THR A 275 1.24 -13.39 -19.55
C THR A 275 -0.26 -13.22 -19.45
N ARG A 276 -0.70 -11.96 -19.28
CA ARG A 276 -2.12 -11.62 -19.41
C ARG A 276 -2.34 -11.09 -20.80
N GLU A 277 -3.44 -11.51 -21.39
CA GLU A 277 -3.92 -11.01 -22.67
C GLU A 277 -5.21 -10.23 -22.45
N VAL A 278 -5.48 -9.30 -23.35
CA VAL A 278 -6.69 -8.49 -23.37
C VAL A 278 -7.33 -8.57 -24.74
N TYR A 279 -8.65 -8.74 -24.78
CA TYR A 279 -9.40 -8.68 -26.02
C TYR A 279 -9.38 -7.25 -26.58
N VAL A 280 -8.86 -7.06 -27.79
CA VAL A 280 -8.79 -5.76 -28.46
C VAL A 280 -9.65 -5.80 -29.73
N PRO A 281 -10.74 -5.02 -29.79
CA PRO A 281 -11.69 -5.07 -30.91
C PRO A 281 -11.07 -4.83 -32.28
N SER A 282 -10.14 -3.87 -32.39
CA SER A 282 -9.46 -3.54 -33.64
C SER A 282 -8.57 -4.67 -34.18
N GLU A 283 -8.17 -5.60 -33.33
CA GLU A 283 -7.37 -6.79 -33.67
C GLU A 283 -8.26 -8.06 -33.78
N SER A 284 -9.55 -7.93 -33.47
CA SER A 284 -10.52 -9.05 -33.47
C SER A 284 -10.06 -10.27 -32.68
N GLY A 285 -9.40 -10.04 -31.53
CA GLY A 285 -8.88 -11.13 -30.70
C GLY A 285 -8.07 -10.65 -29.49
N TYR A 286 -7.49 -11.61 -28.79
CA TYR A 286 -6.61 -11.36 -27.66
C TYR A 286 -5.23 -10.97 -28.15
N VAL A 287 -4.72 -9.87 -27.60
CA VAL A 287 -3.32 -9.48 -27.72
C VAL A 287 -2.70 -9.48 -26.34
N GLY A 288 -1.38 -9.66 -26.27
CA GLY A 288 -0.66 -9.47 -25.02
C GLY A 288 -1.02 -8.12 -24.42
N ASP A 289 -1.53 -8.11 -23.18
CA ASP A 289 -1.75 -6.87 -22.42
C ASP A 289 -0.41 -6.14 -22.46
N PRO A 290 -0.32 -4.89 -22.97
CA PRO A 290 0.93 -4.17 -23.16
C PRO A 290 1.53 -3.71 -21.82
N ARG A 291 1.50 -4.59 -20.82
CA ARG A 291 2.31 -4.51 -19.64
C ARG A 291 3.76 -4.76 -20.06
N PRO A 292 4.66 -3.83 -19.71
CA PRO A 292 6.07 -4.07 -19.84
C PRO A 292 6.46 -5.38 -19.15
N SER A 293 7.32 -6.18 -19.79
CA SER A 293 7.78 -7.48 -19.27
C SER A 293 8.55 -7.39 -17.94
N ASP A 294 8.83 -6.17 -17.49
CA ASP A 294 9.53 -5.84 -16.26
C ASP A 294 8.61 -5.36 -15.12
N GLU A 295 7.33 -5.77 -15.16
CA GLU A 295 6.33 -5.58 -14.10
C GLU A 295 5.77 -6.96 -13.70
N LEU A 296 5.91 -7.32 -12.42
CA LEU A 296 5.45 -8.61 -11.88
C LEU A 296 4.17 -8.41 -11.08
N SER A 297 3.21 -9.31 -11.24
CA SER A 297 2.00 -9.35 -10.43
C SER A 297 1.85 -10.68 -9.73
N LEU A 298 1.76 -10.68 -8.39
CA LEU A 298 1.61 -11.90 -7.61
C LEU A 298 0.24 -12.53 -7.83
N ALA A 299 -0.80 -11.73 -8.10
CA ALA A 299 -2.10 -12.24 -8.50
C ALA A 299 -2.00 -13.17 -9.72
N ASN A 300 -1.20 -12.79 -10.72
CA ASN A 300 -0.98 -13.62 -11.92
C ASN A 300 -0.05 -14.80 -11.63
N VAL A 301 0.98 -14.64 -10.79
CA VAL A 301 1.81 -15.78 -10.38
C VAL A 301 0.96 -16.86 -9.71
N LYS A 302 -0.02 -16.45 -8.90
CA LYS A 302 -0.89 -17.35 -8.14
C LYS A 302 -2.03 -18.00 -8.95
N THR A 303 -2.22 -17.66 -10.23
CA THR A 303 -3.23 -18.34 -11.08
C THR A 303 -2.82 -19.79 -11.36
N ASP A 304 -1.52 -20.03 -11.53
CA ASP A 304 -0.95 -21.37 -11.58
C ASP A 304 -0.51 -21.81 -10.19
N ARG A 305 -1.26 -22.75 -9.61
CA ARG A 305 -1.01 -23.30 -8.28
C ARG A 305 0.33 -24.01 -8.15
N SER A 306 0.95 -24.44 -9.25
CA SER A 306 2.29 -25.03 -9.21
C SER A 306 3.38 -24.02 -8.84
N ASN A 307 3.09 -22.72 -8.93
CA ASN A 307 3.99 -21.67 -8.45
C ASN A 307 3.99 -21.54 -6.90
N GLU A 308 3.05 -22.14 -6.16
CA GLU A 308 3.11 -22.15 -4.68
C GLU A 308 4.03 -23.29 -4.20
N LEU A 309 5.31 -22.97 -3.95
CA LEU A 309 6.35 -23.91 -3.56
C LEU A 309 6.25 -24.37 -2.09
N TRP A 310 5.68 -23.52 -1.24
CA TRP A 310 5.41 -23.77 0.17
C TRP A 310 4.29 -22.85 0.66
N THR A 311 3.47 -23.30 1.59
CA THR A 311 2.40 -22.50 2.21
C THR A 311 2.37 -22.78 3.71
N GLY A 312 2.35 -21.72 4.50
CA GLY A 312 2.06 -21.74 5.94
C GLY A 312 0.76 -21.00 6.25
N ASP A 313 0.42 -20.88 7.54
CA ASP A 313 -0.84 -20.28 7.97
C ASP A 313 -0.96 -18.79 7.56
N GLU A 314 0.15 -18.05 7.61
CA GLU A 314 0.17 -16.61 7.38
C GLU A 314 1.22 -16.16 6.35
N ALA A 315 1.76 -17.09 5.56
CA ALA A 315 2.75 -16.79 4.54
C ALA A 315 2.81 -17.87 3.45
N ALA A 316 3.43 -17.55 2.31
CA ALA A 316 3.69 -18.51 1.24
C ALA A 316 5.03 -18.24 0.53
N LEU A 317 5.57 -19.28 -0.10
CA LEU A 317 6.71 -19.21 -1.00
C LEU A 317 6.22 -19.39 -2.44
N LEU A 318 6.48 -18.40 -3.28
CA LEU A 318 6.04 -18.35 -4.67
C LEU A 318 7.23 -18.49 -5.63
N ASP A 319 7.12 -19.26 -6.71
CA ASP A 319 8.10 -19.26 -7.80
C ASP A 319 7.89 -18.04 -8.72
N LEU A 320 8.89 -17.16 -8.79
CA LEU A 320 8.93 -16.04 -9.75
C LEU A 320 9.63 -16.42 -11.06
N GLY A 321 10.06 -17.67 -11.20
CA GLY A 321 10.81 -18.20 -12.33
C GLY A 321 12.30 -17.90 -12.27
N GLU A 322 13.05 -18.54 -13.17
CA GLU A 322 14.51 -18.42 -13.28
C GLU A 322 15.25 -18.77 -11.98
N GLY A 323 14.63 -19.63 -11.17
CA GLY A 323 15.15 -20.05 -9.86
C GLY A 323 15.03 -18.99 -8.78
N VAL A 324 14.21 -17.95 -8.94
CA VAL A 324 13.97 -16.96 -7.87
C VAL A 324 12.64 -17.24 -7.21
N ALA A 325 12.66 -17.46 -5.89
CA ALA A 325 11.45 -17.59 -5.10
C ALA A 325 11.08 -16.26 -4.41
N LEU A 326 9.83 -16.10 -3.98
CA LEU A 326 9.35 -14.96 -3.21
C LEU A 326 8.61 -15.42 -1.96
N TYR A 327 9.00 -14.89 -0.80
CA TYR A 327 8.28 -15.05 0.46
C TYR A 327 7.24 -13.94 0.63
N GLU A 328 5.96 -14.31 0.55
CA GLU A 328 4.79 -13.43 0.65
C GLU A 328 4.19 -13.50 2.05
N PHE A 329 4.10 -12.35 2.73
CA PHE A 329 3.31 -12.23 3.97
C PHE A 329 1.82 -12.20 3.64
N ARG A 330 1.03 -12.96 4.41
CA ARG A 330 -0.44 -13.06 4.28
C ARG A 330 -1.18 -12.79 5.60
N SER A 331 -0.45 -12.47 6.68
CA SER A 331 -1.03 -12.07 7.96
C SER A 331 -1.84 -10.77 7.83
N LYS A 332 -2.73 -10.52 8.80
CA LYS A 332 -3.53 -9.29 8.82
C LYS A 332 -2.62 -8.06 8.88
N SER A 333 -2.77 -7.17 7.89
CA SER A 333 -1.91 -5.98 7.71
C SER A 333 -0.41 -6.27 7.53
N ASN A 334 -0.05 -7.51 7.16
CA ASN A 334 1.33 -7.98 7.04
C ASN A 334 2.13 -7.78 8.34
N ALA A 335 1.47 -8.00 9.50
CA ALA A 335 2.14 -8.03 10.79
C ALA A 335 3.07 -9.25 10.91
N LEU A 336 4.22 -9.07 11.52
CA LEU A 336 5.24 -10.12 11.67
C LEU A 336 4.98 -10.88 12.98
N GLY A 337 4.16 -11.91 12.89
CA GLY A 337 3.87 -12.85 13.98
C GLY A 337 4.81 -14.06 13.99
N GLN A 338 4.65 -14.94 14.99
CA GLN A 338 5.49 -16.14 15.13
C GLN A 338 5.42 -17.06 13.88
N SER A 339 4.25 -17.23 13.29
CA SER A 339 4.05 -18.07 12.09
C SER A 339 4.85 -17.55 10.90
N VAL A 340 4.78 -16.25 10.65
CA VAL A 340 5.55 -15.57 9.59
C VAL A 340 7.05 -15.70 9.83
N MET A 341 7.54 -15.47 11.05
CA MET A 341 8.98 -15.49 11.31
C MET A 341 9.57 -16.91 11.27
N ARG A 342 8.83 -17.92 11.76
CA ARG A 342 9.22 -19.32 11.65
C ARG A 342 9.25 -19.78 10.19
N GLY A 343 8.20 -19.44 9.42
CA GLY A 343 8.14 -19.74 8.01
C GLY A 343 9.28 -19.10 7.21
N LEU A 344 9.70 -17.89 7.58
CA LEU A 344 10.85 -17.24 6.94
C LEU A 344 12.15 -18.03 7.14
N VAL A 345 12.40 -18.56 8.34
CA VAL A 345 13.58 -19.40 8.61
C VAL A 345 13.54 -20.69 7.77
N GLU A 346 12.40 -21.38 7.78
CA GLU A 346 12.17 -22.61 7.01
C GLU A 346 12.38 -22.39 5.51
N VAL A 347 11.80 -21.32 4.96
CA VAL A 347 11.91 -20.97 3.55
C VAL A 347 13.34 -20.60 3.16
N ILE A 348 14.07 -19.85 3.99
CA ILE A 348 15.48 -19.56 3.71
C ILE A 348 16.29 -20.87 3.68
N GLU A 349 16.07 -21.78 4.62
CA GLU A 349 16.72 -23.10 4.62
C GLU A 349 16.36 -23.92 3.36
N GLN A 350 15.08 -23.93 2.96
CA GLN A 350 14.64 -24.57 1.72
C GLN A 350 15.35 -23.98 0.50
N VAL A 351 15.41 -22.65 0.39
CA VAL A 351 16.07 -21.93 -0.70
C VAL A 351 17.55 -22.27 -0.74
N GLU A 352 18.25 -22.29 0.40
CA GLU A 352 19.67 -22.65 0.49
C GLU A 352 19.94 -24.08 -0.01
N ASN A 353 19.09 -25.03 0.40
CA ASN A 353 19.27 -26.45 0.09
C ASN A 353 18.83 -26.86 -1.33
N ASP A 354 17.93 -26.12 -1.97
CA ASP A 354 17.48 -26.42 -3.34
C ASP A 354 18.45 -25.88 -4.40
N ARG A 355 19.10 -26.76 -5.16
CA ARG A 355 20.05 -26.39 -6.22
C ARG A 355 19.41 -25.65 -7.40
N ASN A 356 18.10 -25.75 -7.59
CA ASN A 356 17.38 -25.05 -8.65
C ASN A 356 17.02 -23.62 -8.24
N LEU A 357 17.00 -23.33 -6.94
CA LEU A 357 16.77 -21.99 -6.42
C LEU A 357 18.08 -21.22 -6.28
N ARG A 358 18.05 -19.99 -6.75
CA ARG A 358 19.16 -19.05 -6.85
C ARG A 358 19.14 -17.99 -5.76
N GLY A 359 18.00 -17.77 -5.12
CA GLY A 359 17.82 -16.84 -4.02
C GLY A 359 16.35 -16.51 -3.77
N LEU A 360 16.13 -15.53 -2.90
CA LEU A 360 14.82 -15.21 -2.34
C LEU A 360 14.52 -13.71 -2.44
N VAL A 361 13.31 -13.36 -2.85
CA VAL A 361 12.71 -12.05 -2.64
C VAL A 361 11.81 -12.11 -1.42
N ILE A 362 11.86 -11.12 -0.53
CA ILE A 362 10.84 -10.93 0.51
C ILE A 362 10.00 -9.73 0.11
N GLY A 363 8.71 -9.95 -0.18
CA GLY A 363 7.85 -8.91 -0.73
C GLY A 363 6.39 -9.34 -0.80
N ASN A 364 5.50 -8.37 -0.94
CA ASN A 364 4.06 -8.59 -1.14
C ASN A 364 3.46 -7.39 -1.92
N GLU A 365 2.19 -7.52 -2.32
CA GLU A 365 1.37 -6.48 -2.97
C GLU A 365 0.21 -6.02 -2.06
N GLY A 366 0.38 -6.18 -0.74
CA GLY A 366 -0.61 -5.72 0.23
C GLY A 366 -0.67 -4.19 0.33
N LYS A 367 -1.53 -3.68 1.20
CA LYS A 367 -1.64 -2.22 1.42
C LYS A 367 -0.33 -1.60 1.97
N ASN A 368 0.40 -2.35 2.78
CA ASN A 368 1.68 -1.97 3.37
C ASN A 368 2.62 -3.14 3.23
N PHE A 369 3.94 -2.91 3.15
CA PHE A 369 4.90 -4.00 3.27
C PHE A 369 4.76 -4.72 4.61
N SER A 370 4.80 -3.97 5.73
CA SER A 370 4.54 -4.49 7.07
C SER A 370 4.28 -3.36 8.07
N VAL A 371 3.34 -3.59 9.00
CA VAL A 371 3.09 -2.69 10.14
C VAL A 371 3.98 -2.99 11.36
N GLY A 372 4.91 -3.94 11.24
CA GLY A 372 5.83 -4.35 12.31
C GLY A 372 5.41 -5.65 12.99
N ALA A 373 6.00 -5.91 14.15
CA ALA A 373 5.73 -7.11 14.95
C ALA A 373 4.24 -7.21 15.34
N ASN A 374 3.73 -8.43 15.47
CA ASN A 374 2.34 -8.65 15.89
C ASN A 374 2.15 -8.32 17.39
N LEU A 375 1.80 -7.07 17.69
CA LEU A 375 1.55 -6.60 19.06
C LEU A 375 0.44 -7.36 19.77
N GLY A 376 -0.52 -7.93 19.03
CA GLY A 376 -1.59 -8.75 19.59
C GLY A 376 -1.06 -10.05 20.22
N GLU A 377 -0.11 -10.71 19.56
CA GLU A 377 0.55 -11.92 20.09
C GLU A 377 1.35 -11.60 21.37
N PHE A 378 2.21 -10.58 21.33
CA PHE A 378 3.01 -10.17 22.48
C PHE A 378 2.16 -9.68 23.65
N GLY A 379 1.13 -8.85 23.38
CA GLY A 379 0.24 -8.32 24.40
C GLY A 379 -0.57 -9.41 25.09
N MET A 380 -1.03 -10.42 24.33
CA MET A 380 -1.80 -11.55 24.88
C MET A 380 -0.91 -12.46 25.73
N ALA A 381 0.27 -12.83 25.24
CA ALA A 381 1.22 -13.66 25.99
C ALA A 381 1.67 -12.96 27.29
N ALA A 382 1.92 -11.64 27.23
CA ALA A 382 2.29 -10.85 28.41
C ALA A 382 1.17 -10.81 29.45
N ALA A 383 -0.09 -10.66 29.02
CA ALA A 383 -1.25 -10.69 29.90
C ALA A 383 -1.46 -12.07 30.57
N GLN A 384 -1.02 -13.15 29.92
CA GLN A 384 -1.06 -14.52 30.46
C GLN A 384 0.18 -14.89 31.29
N GLY A 385 1.18 -14.00 31.36
CA GLY A 385 2.42 -14.24 32.11
C GLY A 385 3.39 -15.20 31.41
N GLU A 386 3.25 -15.43 30.11
CA GLU A 386 4.04 -16.38 29.32
C GLU A 386 5.39 -15.79 28.86
N PHE A 387 6.16 -15.21 29.79
CA PHE A 387 7.39 -14.50 29.47
C PHE A 387 8.48 -15.37 28.84
N ASP A 388 8.55 -16.66 29.20
CA ASP A 388 9.50 -17.60 28.58
C ASP A 388 9.18 -17.81 27.09
N GLN A 389 7.89 -17.97 26.74
CA GLN A 389 7.47 -18.10 25.34
C GLN A 389 7.72 -16.81 24.55
N ILE A 390 7.57 -15.65 25.19
CA ILE A 390 7.90 -14.36 24.58
C ILE A 390 9.40 -14.25 24.30
N ALA A 391 10.24 -14.71 25.24
CA ALA A 391 11.69 -14.70 25.07
C ALA A 391 12.10 -15.60 23.88
N ASP A 392 11.58 -16.82 23.82
CA ASP A 392 11.81 -17.76 22.70
C ASP A 392 11.32 -17.16 21.36
N ALA A 393 10.15 -16.51 21.36
CA ALA A 393 9.60 -15.88 20.17
C ALA A 393 10.48 -14.70 19.69
N LEU A 394 11.00 -13.89 20.61
CA LEU A 394 11.86 -12.76 20.28
C LEU A 394 13.24 -13.23 19.78
N GLU A 395 13.81 -14.28 20.36
CA GLU A 395 15.03 -14.91 19.85
C GLU A 395 14.81 -15.48 18.44
N GLY A 396 13.68 -16.15 18.20
CA GLY A 396 13.27 -16.62 16.87
C GLY A 396 13.12 -15.47 15.87
N PHE A 397 12.57 -14.34 16.31
CA PHE A 397 12.41 -13.13 15.49
C PHE A 397 13.78 -12.56 15.06
N GLN A 398 14.70 -12.38 16.01
CA GLN A 398 16.06 -11.92 15.72
C GLN A 398 16.81 -12.92 14.82
N THR A 399 16.64 -14.23 15.06
CA THR A 399 17.25 -15.28 14.24
C THR A 399 16.77 -15.19 12.79
N ALA A 400 15.47 -15.06 12.56
CA ALA A 400 14.90 -14.92 11.23
C ALA A 400 15.46 -13.68 10.50
N ILE A 401 15.55 -12.53 11.18
CA ILE A 401 16.13 -11.31 10.60
C ILE A 401 17.64 -11.45 10.35
N GLN A 402 18.39 -12.11 11.22
CA GLN A 402 19.81 -12.38 10.98
C GLN A 402 20.01 -13.31 9.77
N ARG A 403 19.11 -14.26 9.53
CA ARG A 403 19.12 -15.13 8.33
C ARG A 403 18.93 -14.34 7.04
N VAL A 404 18.14 -13.25 7.05
CA VAL A 404 18.03 -12.33 5.90
C VAL A 404 19.40 -11.73 5.54
N ARG A 405 20.23 -11.42 6.53
CA ARG A 405 21.58 -10.87 6.31
C ARG A 405 22.60 -11.92 5.88
N TYR A 406 22.59 -13.07 6.57
CA TYR A 406 23.66 -14.07 6.50
C TYR A 406 23.32 -15.32 5.69
N SER A 407 22.22 -15.31 4.94
CA SER A 407 21.88 -16.42 4.06
C SER A 407 22.98 -16.68 3.02
N GLU A 408 23.23 -17.95 2.73
CA GLU A 408 24.21 -18.40 1.73
C GLU A 408 23.79 -18.04 0.30
N LYS A 409 22.49 -17.79 0.09
CA LYS A 409 21.94 -17.32 -1.18
C LYS A 409 21.45 -15.87 -1.05
N PRO A 410 21.43 -15.11 -2.15
CA PRO A 410 20.99 -13.72 -2.11
C PRO A 410 19.52 -13.63 -1.66
N VAL A 411 19.30 -12.90 -0.56
CA VAL A 411 17.98 -12.48 -0.10
C VAL A 411 17.82 -10.98 -0.36
N VAL A 412 16.77 -10.60 -1.07
CA VAL A 412 16.44 -9.20 -1.40
C VAL A 412 15.09 -8.86 -0.78
N VAL A 413 15.06 -7.87 0.11
CA VAL A 413 13.82 -7.32 0.65
C VAL A 413 13.31 -6.22 -0.27
N ALA A 414 12.05 -6.30 -0.65
CA ALA A 414 11.39 -5.36 -1.53
C ALA A 414 10.33 -4.55 -0.75
N PRO A 415 10.69 -3.49 -0.01
CA PRO A 415 9.71 -2.71 0.75
C PRO A 415 8.89 -1.73 -0.10
N HIS A 416 7.66 -1.44 0.33
CA HIS A 416 6.76 -0.41 -0.23
C HIS A 416 5.79 0.10 0.83
N GLN A 417 5.25 1.30 0.62
CA GLN A 417 4.27 1.92 1.52
C GLN A 417 4.80 1.90 2.97
N ARG A 418 4.00 1.51 3.97
CA ARG A 418 4.49 1.47 5.36
C ARG A 418 5.39 0.26 5.62
N VAL A 419 6.54 0.54 6.24
CA VAL A 419 7.60 -0.41 6.61
C VAL A 419 8.02 -0.08 8.04
N LEU A 420 7.23 -0.54 9.01
CA LEU A 420 7.35 -0.09 10.39
C LEU A 420 7.93 -1.18 11.30
N GLY A 421 8.68 -0.76 12.33
CA GLY A 421 9.24 -1.62 13.37
C GLY A 421 9.99 -2.82 12.81
N GLY A 422 9.62 -4.05 13.16
CA GLY A 422 10.22 -5.27 12.63
C GLY A 422 10.31 -5.36 11.09
N GLY A 423 9.40 -4.71 10.35
CA GLY A 423 9.51 -4.58 8.89
C GLY A 423 10.70 -3.71 8.46
N CYS A 424 10.96 -2.62 9.19
CA CYS A 424 12.14 -1.78 9.04
C CYS A 424 13.42 -2.56 9.43
N GLU A 425 13.40 -3.29 10.55
CA GLU A 425 14.55 -4.07 11.00
C GLU A 425 14.98 -5.15 9.98
N MET A 426 14.00 -5.80 9.34
CA MET A 426 14.25 -6.73 8.24
C MET A 426 14.84 -6.06 6.99
N VAL A 427 14.39 -4.84 6.65
CA VAL A 427 14.99 -4.05 5.57
C VAL A 427 16.44 -3.66 5.89
N MET A 428 16.70 -3.24 7.13
CA MET A 428 18.06 -2.93 7.62
C MET A 428 18.97 -4.16 7.63
N ALA A 429 18.42 -5.36 7.76
CA ALA A 429 19.17 -6.60 7.65
C ALA A 429 19.56 -6.97 6.22
N CYS A 430 18.74 -6.59 5.24
CA CYS A 430 19.00 -6.89 3.85
C CYS A 430 20.24 -6.15 3.34
N PRO A 431 21.26 -6.85 2.79
CA PRO A 431 22.45 -6.19 2.27
C PRO A 431 22.21 -5.34 1.02
N GLN A 432 21.18 -5.64 0.23
CA GLN A 432 20.81 -4.95 -1.01
C GLN A 432 19.29 -4.91 -1.18
N PRO A 433 18.56 -4.09 -0.40
CA PRO A 433 17.12 -3.98 -0.55
C PRO A 433 16.77 -3.22 -1.84
N VAL A 434 15.59 -3.54 -2.39
CA VAL A 434 15.01 -2.87 -3.57
C VAL A 434 13.72 -2.18 -3.14
N ALA A 435 13.83 -0.92 -2.75
CA ALA A 435 12.75 -0.15 -2.15
C ALA A 435 11.94 0.63 -3.19
N SER A 436 10.63 0.70 -2.98
CA SER A 436 9.78 1.69 -3.63
C SER A 436 10.17 3.10 -3.21
N ALA A 437 10.21 4.06 -4.13
CA ALA A 437 10.57 5.45 -3.83
C ALA A 437 9.71 6.08 -2.72
N GLU A 438 8.43 5.69 -2.65
CA GLU A 438 7.44 6.19 -1.68
C GLU A 438 7.35 5.32 -0.41
N SER A 439 8.40 4.54 -0.10
CA SER A 439 8.42 3.73 1.12
C SER A 439 8.53 4.62 2.37
N TYR A 440 7.59 4.44 3.30
CA TYR A 440 7.53 5.08 4.60
C TYR A 440 8.16 4.16 5.67
N ILE A 441 9.43 4.40 6.01
CA ILE A 441 10.29 3.42 6.72
C ILE A 441 10.78 3.96 8.06
N GLY A 442 10.51 3.24 9.16
CA GLY A 442 10.99 3.67 10.48
C GLY A 442 10.72 2.72 11.64
N LEU A 443 11.40 3.02 12.75
CA LEU A 443 11.30 2.31 14.03
C LEU A 443 10.38 3.10 14.96
N VAL A 444 9.25 2.50 15.34
CA VAL A 444 8.12 3.17 16.01
C VAL A 444 7.77 2.56 17.37
N GLU A 445 8.59 1.63 17.85
CA GLU A 445 8.36 0.78 19.01
C GLU A 445 8.16 1.57 20.32
N LEU A 446 8.84 2.73 20.46
CA LEU A 446 8.67 3.57 21.66
C LEU A 446 7.24 4.13 21.77
N GLY A 447 6.56 4.32 20.64
CA GLY A 447 5.15 4.72 20.59
C GLY A 447 4.21 3.72 21.26
N VAL A 448 4.63 2.45 21.40
CA VAL A 448 3.89 1.39 22.09
C VAL A 448 4.55 0.93 23.38
N GLY A 449 5.55 1.66 23.88
CA GLY A 449 6.22 1.36 25.14
C GLY A 449 7.36 0.34 25.04
N LEU A 450 7.86 0.07 23.84
CA LEU A 450 8.92 -0.91 23.59
C LEU A 450 10.14 -0.24 22.97
N ILE A 451 11.21 -1.01 22.76
CA ILE A 451 12.35 -0.61 21.92
C ILE A 451 12.42 -1.53 20.68
N PRO A 452 13.10 -1.10 19.60
CA PRO A 452 13.42 -1.98 18.49
C PRO A 452 14.32 -3.12 18.97
N ALA A 453 13.82 -4.35 18.89
CA ALA A 453 14.49 -5.53 19.44
C ALA A 453 14.54 -6.72 18.47
N GLY A 454 14.11 -6.52 17.21
CA GLY A 454 14.34 -7.44 16.12
C GLY A 454 15.62 -7.12 15.38
N THR A 455 16.67 -6.65 16.08
CA THR A 455 18.02 -6.26 15.60
C THR A 455 18.23 -4.80 15.19
N GLY A 456 17.20 -3.94 15.22
CA GLY A 456 17.28 -2.57 14.75
C GLY A 456 18.23 -1.69 15.57
N THR A 457 18.19 -1.82 16.90
CA THR A 457 19.01 -1.03 17.82
C THR A 457 20.50 -1.40 17.68
N MET A 458 20.80 -2.70 17.59
CA MET A 458 22.12 -3.24 17.31
C MET A 458 22.65 -2.74 15.97
N ARG A 459 21.83 -2.78 14.91
CA ARG A 459 22.23 -2.33 13.57
C ARG A 459 22.50 -0.83 13.52
N LEU A 460 21.75 0.00 14.24
CA LEU A 460 22.05 1.43 14.35
C LEU A 460 23.35 1.70 15.10
N ALA A 461 23.64 0.93 16.16
CA ALA A 461 24.92 1.02 16.86
C ALA A 461 26.10 0.61 15.95
N ALA A 462 25.96 -0.50 15.22
CA ALA A 462 26.94 -0.96 14.24
C ALA A 462 27.13 0.07 13.11
N LEU A 463 26.04 0.66 12.61
CA LEU A 463 26.09 1.68 11.56
C LEU A 463 26.75 2.98 12.03
N ALA A 464 26.58 3.36 13.30
CA ALA A 464 27.26 4.52 13.87
C ALA A 464 28.78 4.32 13.90
N ASP A 465 29.22 3.11 14.24
CA ASP A 465 30.63 2.70 14.20
C ASP A 465 31.17 2.65 12.76
N GLU A 466 30.43 2.04 11.83
CA GLU A 466 30.80 1.97 10.40
C GLU A 466 30.92 3.36 9.73
N ARG A 467 30.04 4.30 10.09
CA ARG A 467 30.04 5.67 9.53
C ARG A 467 31.13 6.55 10.12
N ALA A 468 31.68 6.19 11.28
CA ALA A 468 32.75 6.94 11.90
C ALA A 468 34.05 6.79 11.09
N PRO A 469 34.88 7.85 10.99
CA PRO A 469 36.20 7.76 10.35
C PRO A 469 37.15 6.72 10.96
N ASP A 470 37.01 6.46 12.26
CA ASP A 470 37.78 5.49 13.04
C ASP A 470 36.96 5.07 14.28
N ASP A 471 37.51 4.14 15.07
CA ASP A 471 36.90 3.58 16.27
C ASP A 471 36.97 4.51 17.50
N HIS A 472 37.42 5.76 17.33
CA HIS A 472 37.52 6.68 18.45
C HIS A 472 36.12 7.10 18.93
N PRO A 473 35.82 7.02 20.24
CA PRO A 473 34.48 7.29 20.77
C PRO A 473 33.86 8.63 20.39
N SER A 474 34.68 9.70 20.28
CA SER A 474 34.20 11.03 19.89
C SER A 474 33.78 11.15 18.43
N HIS A 475 34.24 10.22 17.58
CA HIS A 475 33.88 10.18 16.17
C HIS A 475 32.62 9.34 15.92
N ILE A 476 32.38 8.32 16.75
CA ILE A 476 31.17 7.48 16.70
C ILE A 476 29.97 8.16 17.36
N GLN A 477 30.18 8.81 18.51
CA GLN A 477 29.10 9.37 19.34
C GLN A 477 28.12 10.28 18.57
N PRO A 478 28.54 11.17 17.64
CA PRO A 478 27.61 12.00 16.88
C PRO A 478 26.60 11.20 16.04
N PHE A 479 27.06 10.13 15.38
CA PHE A 479 26.17 9.26 14.60
C PHE A 479 25.23 8.48 15.51
N LEU A 480 25.76 7.91 16.60
CA LEU A 480 24.96 7.17 17.58
C LEU A 480 23.89 8.06 18.21
N ARG A 481 24.21 9.32 18.50
CA ARG A 481 23.26 10.32 19.02
C ARG A 481 22.14 10.59 18.03
N ALA A 482 22.47 10.83 16.76
CA ALA A 482 21.46 11.10 15.74
C ALA A 482 20.49 9.92 15.60
N PHE A 483 21.00 8.68 15.56
CA PHE A 483 20.16 7.49 15.51
C PHE A 483 19.34 7.27 16.78
N PHE A 484 19.92 7.56 17.95
CA PHE A 484 19.19 7.52 19.22
C PHE A 484 18.03 8.51 19.22
N GLU A 485 18.27 9.77 18.85
CA GLU A 485 17.25 10.83 18.82
C GLU A 485 16.12 10.49 17.84
N GLN A 486 16.47 9.95 16.66
CA GLN A 486 15.53 9.48 15.65
C GLN A 486 14.58 8.39 16.17
N VAL A 487 15.13 7.34 16.80
CA VAL A 487 14.33 6.25 17.38
C VAL A 487 13.54 6.74 18.60
N ALA A 488 14.14 7.61 19.42
CA ALA A 488 13.50 8.19 20.59
C ALA A 488 12.25 9.01 20.24
N GLN A 489 12.28 9.71 19.09
CA GLN A 489 11.18 10.51 18.57
C GLN A 489 10.19 9.71 17.73
N ALA A 490 10.49 8.43 17.44
CA ALA A 490 9.77 7.58 16.49
C ALA A 490 9.67 8.22 15.10
N ASP A 491 10.75 8.87 14.67
CA ASP A 491 10.85 9.51 13.37
C ASP A 491 10.83 8.48 12.25
N VAL A 492 10.05 8.75 11.22
CA VAL A 492 9.87 7.86 10.07
C VAL A 492 10.28 8.58 8.80
N ALA A 493 11.03 7.90 7.95
CA ALA A 493 11.37 8.42 6.64
C ALA A 493 10.12 8.43 5.76
N GLU A 494 9.85 9.54 5.08
CA GLU A 494 8.73 9.72 4.16
C GLU A 494 9.03 9.27 2.73
N SER A 495 10.28 8.89 2.46
CA SER A 495 10.72 8.34 1.18
C SER A 495 11.91 7.41 1.35
N ALA A 496 12.17 6.57 0.35
CA ALA A 496 13.35 5.70 0.36
C ALA A 496 14.68 6.48 0.34
N GLU A 497 14.72 7.69 -0.26
CA GLU A 497 15.92 8.52 -0.21
C GLU A 497 16.17 9.06 1.20
N GLN A 498 15.14 9.57 1.87
CA GLN A 498 15.25 9.99 3.26
C GLN A 498 15.64 8.81 4.18
N ALA A 499 15.12 7.61 3.91
CA ALA A 499 15.47 6.41 4.67
C ALA A 499 16.96 6.04 4.53
N ARG A 500 17.63 6.36 3.42
CA ARG A 500 19.10 6.18 3.28
C ARG A 500 19.86 7.16 4.19
N ASP A 501 19.42 8.41 4.24
CA ASP A 501 20.04 9.43 5.08
C ASP A 501 19.90 9.06 6.56
N MET A 502 18.69 8.65 6.95
CA MET A 502 18.31 8.18 8.29
C MET A 502 18.93 6.84 8.69
N GLY A 503 19.56 6.12 7.76
CA GLY A 503 20.24 4.84 8.04
C GLY A 503 19.31 3.61 8.13
N TYR A 504 18.04 3.75 7.76
CA TYR A 504 17.10 2.63 7.63
C TYR A 504 17.27 1.85 6.32
N LEU A 505 17.80 2.51 5.28
CA LEU A 505 18.27 1.86 4.06
C LEU A 505 19.78 2.00 3.91
N PRO A 506 20.50 0.98 3.42
CA PRO A 506 21.89 1.13 3.09
C PRO A 506 22.05 2.08 1.89
N ARG A 507 23.17 2.79 1.81
CA ARG A 507 23.41 3.81 0.75
C ARG A 507 23.35 3.26 -0.67
N ASN A 508 23.60 1.97 -0.83
CA ASN A 508 23.56 1.25 -2.10
C ASN A 508 22.22 0.54 -2.36
N ALA A 509 21.21 0.68 -1.49
CA ALA A 509 19.86 0.18 -1.74
C ALA A 509 19.40 0.62 -3.14
N ARG A 510 18.65 -0.18 -3.88
CA ARG A 510 18.08 0.26 -5.16
C ARG A 510 16.73 0.93 -4.89
N VAL A 511 16.54 2.14 -5.41
CA VAL A 511 15.25 2.83 -5.34
C VAL A 511 14.54 2.71 -6.68
N VAL A 512 13.28 2.28 -6.64
CA VAL A 512 12.44 2.09 -7.82
C VAL A 512 11.32 3.12 -7.80
N MET A 513 11.24 3.95 -8.84
CA MET A 513 10.22 4.99 -8.96
C MET A 513 8.82 4.44 -9.24
N ASN A 514 8.71 3.40 -10.08
CA ASN A 514 7.44 2.74 -10.37
C ASN A 514 7.31 1.47 -9.51
N ASP A 515 6.37 1.47 -8.55
CA ASP A 515 6.20 0.35 -7.63
C ASP A 515 5.78 -0.96 -8.33
N ASP A 516 5.08 -0.89 -9.46
CA ASP A 516 4.70 -2.07 -10.26
C ASP A 516 5.94 -2.86 -10.75
N ARG A 517 7.10 -2.19 -10.82
CA ARG A 517 8.39 -2.80 -11.20
C ARG A 517 9.21 -3.27 -10.00
N ARG A 518 8.79 -3.00 -8.76
CA ARG A 518 9.59 -3.26 -7.55
C ARG A 518 9.95 -4.72 -7.42
N LEU A 519 8.97 -5.63 -7.53
CA LEU A 519 9.20 -7.07 -7.40
C LEU A 519 10.05 -7.62 -8.54
N TYR A 520 9.86 -7.12 -9.77
CA TYR A 520 10.73 -7.45 -10.89
C TYR A 520 12.17 -6.99 -10.63
N ALA A 521 12.37 -5.74 -10.22
CA ALA A 521 13.69 -5.20 -9.91
C ALA A 521 14.37 -5.95 -8.76
N ALA A 522 13.60 -6.46 -7.79
CA ALA A 522 14.09 -7.32 -6.71
C ALA A 522 14.53 -8.70 -7.23
N LYS A 523 13.72 -9.33 -8.10
CA LYS A 523 14.08 -10.57 -8.79
C LYS A 523 15.38 -10.40 -9.59
N GLU A 524 15.50 -9.34 -10.36
CA GLU A 524 16.70 -9.02 -11.13
C GLU A 524 17.92 -8.82 -10.22
N GLU A 525 17.74 -8.22 -9.04
CA GLU A 525 18.82 -8.05 -8.07
C GLU A 525 19.28 -9.40 -7.49
N VAL A 526 18.36 -10.32 -7.19
CA VAL A 526 18.70 -11.70 -6.80
C VAL A 526 19.52 -12.38 -7.90
N LEU A 527 19.06 -12.33 -9.15
CA LEU A 527 19.75 -12.92 -10.30
C LEU A 527 21.13 -12.30 -10.51
N ARG A 528 21.24 -10.98 -10.46
CA ARG A 528 22.50 -10.23 -10.59
C ARG A 528 23.52 -10.69 -9.55
N ARG A 529 23.13 -10.77 -8.28
CA ARG A 529 24.04 -11.18 -7.20
C ARG A 529 24.41 -12.65 -7.29
N SER A 530 23.44 -13.52 -7.59
CA SER A 530 23.70 -14.94 -7.84
C SER A 530 24.73 -15.14 -8.98
N ASN A 531 24.55 -14.45 -10.11
CA ASN A 531 25.48 -14.48 -11.25
C ASN A 531 26.90 -13.98 -10.92
N GLN A 532 27.03 -13.11 -9.91
CA GLN A 532 28.32 -12.57 -9.48
C GLN A 532 29.03 -13.45 -8.44
N GLY A 533 28.49 -14.63 -8.12
CA GLY A 533 29.05 -15.52 -7.11
C GLY A 533 28.84 -14.97 -5.70
N TYR A 534 27.59 -14.59 -5.38
CA TYR A 534 27.21 -14.07 -4.08
C TYR A 534 27.80 -14.88 -2.91
N ALA A 535 28.32 -14.15 -1.92
CA ALA A 535 28.59 -14.64 -0.59
C ALA A 535 27.93 -13.68 0.42
N PRO A 536 27.43 -14.19 1.56
CA PRO A 536 26.90 -13.34 2.61
C PRO A 536 27.96 -12.33 3.07
N PRO A 537 27.55 -11.14 3.53
CA PRO A 537 28.46 -10.24 4.23
C PRO A 537 29.13 -10.99 5.38
N ALA A 538 30.39 -10.65 5.65
CA ALA A 538 31.01 -11.08 6.90
C ALA A 538 30.12 -10.62 8.06
N SER A 539 30.01 -11.44 9.11
CA SER A 539 29.45 -10.99 10.38
C SER A 539 30.13 -9.67 10.77
N HIS A 540 29.37 -8.67 11.25
CA HIS A 540 30.05 -7.48 11.78
C HIS A 540 31.03 -7.98 12.82
N GLY A 541 32.30 -7.57 12.67
CA GLY A 541 33.39 -8.06 13.51
C GLY A 541 33.20 -7.60 14.95
N GLU A 542 33.99 -6.63 15.36
CA GLU A 542 33.82 -5.97 16.64
C GLU A 542 33.13 -4.62 16.41
N ILE A 543 31.99 -4.39 17.08
CA ILE A 543 31.26 -3.12 17.12
C ILE A 543 31.78 -2.34 18.33
N THR A 544 32.20 -1.10 18.15
CA THR A 544 32.67 -0.26 19.26
C THR A 544 31.50 0.30 20.07
N ALA A 545 31.13 -0.39 21.14
CA ALA A 545 30.13 0.11 22.09
C ALA A 545 30.74 1.19 22.99
N LEU A 546 30.07 2.34 23.11
CA LEU A 546 30.66 3.53 23.75
C LEU A 546 30.59 3.57 25.29
N GLY A 547 29.88 2.62 25.89
CA GLY A 547 29.80 2.43 27.34
C GLY A 547 29.20 3.60 28.12
N ARG A 548 29.44 3.57 29.43
CA ARG A 548 28.89 4.51 30.42
C ARG A 548 29.07 6.00 30.10
N PRO A 549 30.23 6.50 29.60
CA PRO A 549 30.38 7.93 29.34
C PRO A 549 29.35 8.49 28.36
N THR A 550 29.13 7.80 27.24
CA THR A 550 28.11 8.20 26.25
C THR A 550 26.70 8.00 26.79
N ARG A 551 26.44 6.90 27.52
CA ARG A 551 25.14 6.70 28.18
C ARG A 551 24.78 7.87 29.07
N SER A 552 25.69 8.29 29.94
CA SER A 552 25.46 9.42 30.85
C SER A 552 25.14 10.70 30.09
N ALA A 553 25.80 10.96 28.95
CA ALA A 553 25.51 12.12 28.13
C ALA A 553 24.09 12.08 27.52
N PHE A 554 23.61 10.91 27.09
CA PHE A 554 22.25 10.75 26.53
C PHE A 554 21.19 10.83 27.63
N VAL A 555 21.45 10.26 28.81
CA VAL A 555 20.56 10.39 29.98
C VAL A 555 20.40 11.85 30.41
N VAL A 556 21.47 12.65 30.37
CA VAL A 556 21.39 14.10 30.64
C VAL A 556 20.51 14.79 29.59
N ALA A 557 20.66 14.44 28.31
CA ALA A 557 19.81 14.99 27.26
C ALA A 557 18.32 14.63 27.49
N LEU A 558 18.00 13.36 27.79
CA LEU A 558 16.64 12.96 28.14
C LEU A 558 16.08 13.72 29.35
N GLN A 559 16.90 13.98 30.37
CA GLN A 559 16.48 14.80 31.51
C GLN A 559 16.11 16.22 31.08
N GLN A 560 16.88 16.83 30.18
CA GLN A 560 16.56 18.17 29.65
C GLN A 560 15.24 18.19 28.86
N TYR A 561 14.95 17.14 28.09
CA TYR A 561 13.67 17.02 27.38
C TYR A 561 12.50 16.85 28.35
N LEU A 562 12.68 16.10 29.44
CA LEU A 562 11.68 15.95 30.49
C LEU A 562 11.43 17.27 31.22
N ASP A 563 12.49 17.96 31.63
CA ASP A 563 12.40 19.25 32.32
C ASP A 563 11.77 20.34 31.44
N GLY A 564 11.96 20.24 30.12
CA GLY A 564 11.32 21.09 29.12
C GLY A 564 9.87 20.74 28.78
N GLY A 565 9.33 19.63 29.32
CA GLY A 565 7.96 19.19 29.05
C GLY A 565 7.75 18.57 27.66
N PHE A 566 8.82 18.19 26.96
CA PHE A 566 8.74 17.59 25.62
C PHE A 566 8.41 16.09 25.64
N ILE A 567 8.76 15.40 26.74
CA ILE A 567 8.56 13.96 26.90
C ILE A 567 7.97 13.66 28.28
N THR A 568 7.24 12.55 28.43
CA THR A 568 6.77 12.10 29.75
C THR A 568 7.91 11.46 30.55
N ALA A 569 7.70 11.28 31.85
CA ALA A 569 8.62 10.49 32.67
C ALA A 569 8.78 9.05 32.15
N TYR A 570 7.74 8.49 31.54
CA TYR A 570 7.82 7.17 30.93
C TYR A 570 8.57 7.17 29.61
N ASP A 571 8.38 8.18 28.77
CA ASP A 571 9.18 8.35 27.55
C ASP A 571 10.68 8.46 27.87
N LYS A 572 11.04 9.16 28.96
CA LYS A 572 12.41 9.18 29.48
C LYS A 572 12.91 7.78 29.84
N HIS A 573 12.11 7.00 30.57
CA HIS A 573 12.45 5.62 30.94
C HIS A 573 12.68 4.72 29.71
N LEU A 574 11.82 4.83 28.69
CA LEU A 574 12.02 4.13 27.41
C LEU A 574 13.32 4.57 26.72
N GLY A 575 13.58 5.87 26.68
CA GLY A 575 14.83 6.42 26.14
C GLY A 575 16.08 5.95 26.91
N GLU A 576 15.99 5.76 28.22
CA GLU A 576 17.08 5.22 29.04
C GLU A 576 17.35 3.75 28.71
N LYS A 577 16.31 2.93 28.48
CA LYS A 577 16.43 1.54 28.01
C LYS A 577 17.03 1.46 26.62
N LEU A 578 16.58 2.32 25.70
CA LEU A 578 17.17 2.42 24.36
C LEU A 578 18.66 2.79 24.44
N THR A 579 18.99 3.82 25.23
CA THR A 579 20.39 4.24 25.46
C THR A 579 21.22 3.11 26.06
N TRP A 580 20.66 2.36 27.02
CA TRP A 580 21.33 1.22 27.64
C TRP A 580 21.80 0.22 26.59
N VAL A 581 20.94 -0.16 25.65
CA VAL A 581 21.29 -1.09 24.57
C VAL A 581 22.29 -0.47 23.61
N MET A 582 22.01 0.73 23.07
CA MET A 582 22.85 1.38 22.05
C MET A 582 24.29 1.68 22.52
N THR A 583 24.50 1.78 23.83
CA THR A 583 25.82 2.07 24.41
C THR A 583 26.52 0.84 24.97
N GLY A 584 25.95 -0.37 24.81
CA GLY A 584 26.55 -1.62 25.26
C GLY A 584 26.35 -1.92 26.74
N GLY A 585 25.18 -1.62 27.30
CA GLY A 585 24.75 -2.10 28.60
C GLY A 585 25.70 -1.72 29.74
N ALA A 586 26.14 -2.68 30.55
CA ALA A 586 26.91 -2.42 31.77
C ALA A 586 28.35 -1.92 31.55
N LEU A 587 28.84 -1.83 30.31
CA LEU A 587 30.23 -1.45 30.00
C LEU A 587 30.65 -0.12 30.65
N ALA A 588 31.78 -0.13 31.35
CA ALA A 588 32.29 1.02 32.08
C ALA A 588 32.99 2.04 31.17
N ALA A 589 33.52 1.59 30.04
CA ALA A 589 34.28 2.36 29.07
C ALA A 589 34.00 1.81 27.66
N PRO A 590 34.37 2.55 26.60
CA PRO A 590 34.28 2.07 25.23
C PRO A 590 34.99 0.73 25.03
N GLN A 591 34.33 -0.23 24.38
CA GLN A 591 34.88 -1.55 24.13
C GLN A 591 34.26 -2.17 22.87
N ALA A 592 35.08 -2.88 22.11
CA ALA A 592 34.68 -3.79 21.05
C ALA A 592 33.76 -4.93 21.57
N VAL A 593 32.60 -5.10 20.96
CA VAL A 593 31.63 -6.17 21.27
C VAL A 593 31.14 -6.87 20.01
N ARG A 594 30.62 -8.09 20.16
CA ARG A 594 29.98 -8.85 19.06
C ARG A 594 28.52 -8.44 18.90
N GLU A 595 27.93 -8.73 17.74
CA GLU A 595 26.49 -8.56 17.50
C GLU A 595 25.64 -9.24 18.57
N ASP A 596 25.97 -10.50 18.90
CA ASP A 596 25.23 -11.32 19.87
C ASP A 596 25.09 -10.62 21.23
N TYR A 597 26.12 -9.89 21.66
CA TYR A 597 26.10 -9.12 22.90
C TYR A 597 25.06 -8.00 22.89
N LEU A 598 24.92 -7.28 21.78
CA LEU A 598 23.93 -6.22 21.64
C LEU A 598 22.52 -6.80 21.43
N LEU A 599 22.40 -7.94 20.72
CA LEU A 599 21.15 -8.66 20.56
C LEU A 599 20.60 -9.19 21.90
N ASP A 600 21.48 -9.68 22.78
CA ASP A 600 21.14 -10.04 24.16
C ASP A 600 20.57 -8.85 24.93
N LEU A 601 21.20 -7.68 24.81
CA LEU A 601 20.74 -6.45 25.48
C LEU A 601 19.40 -5.95 24.92
N GLU A 602 19.18 -6.06 23.60
CA GLU A 602 17.87 -5.78 22.99
C GLU A 602 16.78 -6.65 23.61
N ARG A 603 17.02 -7.97 23.71
CA ARG A 603 16.06 -8.92 24.28
C ARG A 603 15.77 -8.61 25.75
N GLU A 604 16.82 -8.41 26.54
CA GLU A 604 16.69 -8.06 27.96
C GLU A 604 15.85 -6.79 28.15
N ALA A 605 16.16 -5.73 27.40
CA ALA A 605 15.46 -4.46 27.52
C ALA A 605 14.00 -4.56 27.04
N PHE A 606 13.73 -5.28 25.95
CA PHE A 606 12.37 -5.52 25.46
C PHE A 606 11.52 -6.29 26.48
N LEU A 607 12.03 -7.42 27.00
CA LEU A 607 11.32 -8.25 27.98
C LEU A 607 11.05 -7.48 29.27
N SER A 608 12.06 -6.71 29.73
CA SER A 608 11.91 -5.83 30.88
C SER A 608 10.78 -4.82 30.68
N LEU A 609 10.71 -4.17 29.52
CA LEU A 609 9.69 -3.16 29.23
C LEU A 609 8.30 -3.76 29.05
N LEU A 610 8.20 -4.94 28.42
CA LEU A 610 6.91 -5.62 28.20
C LEU A 610 6.26 -6.06 29.53
N GLY A 611 7.08 -6.33 30.56
CA GLY A 611 6.61 -6.61 31.91
C GLY A 611 6.01 -5.40 32.65
N GLU A 612 6.15 -4.19 32.12
CA GLU A 612 5.70 -2.96 32.78
C GLU A 612 4.24 -2.64 32.44
N GLU A 613 3.45 -2.27 33.46
CA GLU A 613 2.02 -1.95 33.32
C GLU A 613 1.77 -0.82 32.31
N LYS A 614 2.64 0.19 32.30
CA LYS A 614 2.53 1.33 31.37
C LYS A 614 2.75 0.92 29.91
N THR A 615 3.67 0.01 29.63
CA THR A 615 3.86 -0.57 28.28
C THR A 615 2.63 -1.37 27.87
N GLN A 616 2.14 -2.26 28.73
CA GLN A 616 0.95 -3.04 28.42
C GLN A 616 -0.28 -2.16 28.18
N ALA A 617 -0.41 -1.03 28.89
CA ALA A 617 -1.43 -0.03 28.63
C ALA A 617 -1.27 0.63 27.25
N ARG A 618 -0.03 0.97 26.84
CA ARG A 618 0.24 1.52 25.50
C ARG A 618 -0.09 0.51 24.39
N ILE A 619 0.26 -0.77 24.57
CA ILE A 619 -0.06 -1.86 23.63
C ILE A 619 -1.58 -2.02 23.50
N ARG A 620 -2.31 -2.13 24.62
CA ARG A 620 -3.78 -2.23 24.61
C ARG A 620 -4.43 -1.06 23.89
N HIS A 621 -4.03 0.17 24.24
CA HIS A 621 -4.58 1.37 23.61
C HIS A 621 -4.29 1.44 22.11
N MET A 622 -3.09 1.04 21.67
CA MET A 622 -2.78 0.96 20.23
C MET A 622 -3.66 -0.06 19.50
N LEU A 623 -3.92 -1.23 20.11
CA LEU A 623 -4.76 -2.26 19.52
C LEU A 623 -6.25 -1.86 19.46
N GLU A 624 -6.72 -1.10 20.45
CA GLU A 624 -8.12 -0.65 20.56
C GLU A 624 -8.38 0.60 19.69
N GLU A 625 -7.52 1.62 19.79
CA GLU A 625 -7.74 2.95 19.22
C GLU A 625 -6.92 3.24 17.95
N GLY A 626 -5.94 2.38 17.64
CA GLY A 626 -5.02 2.59 16.50
C GLY A 626 -4.12 3.81 16.66
N LYS A 627 -3.92 4.31 17.88
CA LYS A 627 -3.12 5.51 18.20
C LYS A 627 -2.20 5.27 19.41
N PRO A 628 -1.01 5.90 19.46
CA PRO A 628 -0.14 5.85 20.64
C PRO A 628 -0.78 6.47 21.88
N LEU A 629 -0.61 5.83 23.04
CA LEU A 629 -0.93 6.39 24.35
C LEU A 629 0.32 7.05 24.96
N ARG A 630 0.22 8.30 25.42
CA ARG A 630 1.29 8.99 26.16
C ARG A 630 0.94 9.09 27.66
N ASN A 631 1.36 8.08 28.41
CA ASN A 631 1.18 7.92 29.87
C ASN A 631 2.49 8.03 30.67
#